data_AF-A0A392NCZ5-F1
#
_entry.id   AF-A0A392NCZ5-F1
#
_cell.length_a   1.000
_cell.length_b   1.000
_cell.length_c   1.000
_cell.angle_alpha   90.00
_cell.angle_beta   90.00
_cell.angle_gamma   90.00
#
_symmetry.space_group_name_H-M   'P 1'
#
loop_
_entity.id
_entity.type
_entity.pdbx_description
1 polymer ?
#
loop_
_entity_poly.entity_id
_entity_poly.type
_entity_poly.pdbx_seq_one_letter_code
_entity_poly.pdbx_strand_id
1 'polypeptide(L)'
;MLEKQEAAVFAKEQASLQRLQKKRDASVFSIVNARKKHRKVSSKGFVFNESPGTPVVEEKPLDAASTGAECNIENVQLSPENGNVDLMSYPELVKLCKEMDAAGLHKFISDNRKNLAAVREEIPLALRAAPNAASLVLDSLEGFYCTEVSSQDIKKDANLLGLRRTSIMLLECLSDFLTNLGSVSNVISEDIKDRAKAVAEEWKPRLDALDIDASNGNSLEAHAFLQLLASF
;
A
#
# COMPACT_ATOMS: atom_id res chain seq x y z
N MET A 1 33.55 35.63 19.50
CA MET A 1 32.91 34.39 20.02
C MET A 1 31.97 33.79 18.97
N LEU A 2 31.05 34.56 18.38
CA LEU A 2 30.13 34.07 17.33
C LEU A 2 30.82 33.51 16.08
N GLU A 3 31.78 34.25 15.50
CA GLU A 3 32.48 33.82 14.26
C GLU A 3 33.17 32.45 14.41
N LYS A 4 33.67 32.13 15.61
CA LYS A 4 34.30 30.84 15.91
C LYS A 4 33.27 29.70 15.99
N GLN A 5 32.05 29.99 16.45
CA GLN A 5 30.96 29.02 16.47
C GLN A 5 30.41 28.79 15.05
N GLU A 6 30.26 29.85 14.27
CA GLU A 6 29.81 29.76 12.87
C GLU A 6 30.78 28.96 12.00
N ALA A 7 32.09 29.21 12.12
CA ALA A 7 33.11 28.44 11.42
C ALA A 7 33.10 26.94 11.81
N ALA A 8 32.81 26.64 13.08
CA ALA A 8 32.72 25.26 13.55
C ALA A 8 31.48 24.53 13.01
N VAL A 9 30.34 25.22 12.94
CA VAL A 9 29.11 24.68 12.34
C VAL A 9 29.31 24.44 10.84
N PHE A 10 29.86 25.42 10.13
CA PHE A 10 30.14 25.31 8.70
C PHE A 10 31.10 24.15 8.39
N ALA A 11 32.16 23.98 9.17
CA ALA A 11 33.09 22.86 9.02
C ALA A 11 32.40 21.51 9.24
N LYS A 12 31.49 21.41 10.22
CA LYS A 12 30.72 20.19 10.49
C LYS A 12 29.74 19.86 9.37
N GLU A 13 29.06 20.87 8.84
CA GLU A 13 28.16 20.72 7.69
C GLU A 13 28.91 20.28 6.44
N GLN A 14 30.04 20.92 6.14
CA GLN A 14 30.87 20.58 4.99
C GLN A 14 31.43 19.14 5.09
N ALA A 15 31.87 18.72 6.27
CA ALA A 15 32.30 17.34 6.52
C ALA A 15 31.15 16.33 6.36
N SER A 16 29.95 16.67 6.81
CA SER A 16 28.74 15.86 6.63
C SER A 16 28.39 15.71 5.14
N LEU A 17 28.40 16.80 4.39
CA LEU A 17 28.12 16.82 2.95
C LEU A 17 29.13 15.96 2.17
N GLN A 18 30.43 16.09 2.45
CA GLN A 18 31.45 15.25 1.81
C GLN A 18 31.25 13.76 2.10
N ARG A 19 30.87 13.41 3.34
CA ARG A 19 30.59 12.02 3.71
C ARG A 19 29.38 11.47 2.94
N LEU A 20 28.33 12.27 2.76
CA LEU A 20 27.15 11.89 1.98
C LEU A 20 27.48 11.73 0.50
N GLN A 21 28.26 12.65 -0.08
CA GLN A 21 28.72 12.55 -1.47
C GLN A 21 29.53 11.28 -1.70
N LYS A 22 30.48 10.95 -0.80
CA LYS A 22 31.27 9.72 -0.89
C LYS A 22 30.39 8.46 -0.84
N LYS A 23 29.37 8.44 0.02
CA LYS A 23 28.40 7.33 0.07
C LYS A 23 27.59 7.23 -1.22
N ARG A 24 27.09 8.35 -1.75
CA ARG A 24 26.38 8.40 -3.03
C ARG A 24 27.25 7.83 -4.15
N ASP A 25 28.49 8.29 -4.26
CA ASP A 25 29.40 7.88 -5.34
C ASP A 25 29.76 6.39 -5.24
N ALA A 26 29.95 5.86 -4.03
CA ALA A 26 30.16 4.43 -3.80
C ALA A 26 28.93 3.58 -4.21
N SER A 27 27.72 4.06 -3.91
CA SER A 27 26.48 3.39 -4.33
C SER A 27 26.31 3.44 -5.85
N VAL A 28 26.55 4.59 -6.48
CA VAL A 28 26.51 4.74 -7.95
C VAL A 28 27.51 3.80 -8.62
N PHE A 29 28.74 3.73 -8.11
CA PHE A 29 29.75 2.79 -8.61
C PHE A 29 29.30 1.33 -8.50
N SER A 30 28.67 0.96 -7.38
CA SER A 30 28.14 -0.39 -7.17
C SER A 30 27.02 -0.72 -8.17
N ILE A 31 26.11 0.22 -8.42
CA ILE A 31 25.02 0.09 -9.41
C ILE A 31 25.59 -0.08 -10.83
N VAL A 32 26.57 0.75 -11.21
CA VAL A 32 27.20 0.67 -12.54
C VAL A 32 27.91 -0.66 -12.73
N ASN A 33 28.64 -1.13 -11.71
CA ASN A 33 29.31 -2.43 -11.77
C ASN A 33 28.33 -3.60 -11.84
N ALA A 34 27.25 -3.56 -11.06
CA ALA A 34 26.18 -4.55 -11.14
C ALA A 34 25.58 -4.57 -12.56
N ARG A 35 25.19 -3.41 -13.10
CA ARG A 35 24.68 -3.29 -14.49
C ARG A 35 25.66 -3.81 -15.53
N LYS A 36 26.97 -3.54 -15.38
CA LYS A 36 28.01 -4.06 -16.28
C LYS A 36 28.14 -5.59 -16.19
N LYS A 37 28.01 -6.17 -14.99
CA LYS A 37 27.95 -7.64 -14.80
C LYS A 37 26.71 -8.22 -15.48
N HIS A 38 25.53 -7.65 -15.27
CA HIS A 38 24.30 -8.09 -15.94
C HIS A 38 24.38 -7.99 -17.47
N ARG A 39 25.01 -6.93 -18.01
CA ARG A 39 25.26 -6.80 -19.46
C ARG A 39 26.19 -7.89 -20.00
N LYS A 40 27.26 -8.25 -19.27
CA LYS A 40 28.20 -9.31 -19.67
C LYS A 40 27.62 -10.73 -19.56
N VAL A 41 26.68 -10.93 -18.63
CA VAL A 41 25.94 -12.21 -18.50
C VAL A 41 24.88 -12.32 -19.59
N SER A 42 24.21 -11.20 -19.93
CA SER A 42 23.26 -11.12 -21.05
C SER A 42 23.91 -11.28 -22.43
N SER A 43 25.22 -11.05 -22.56
CA SER A 43 25.95 -11.18 -23.84
C SER A 43 26.56 -12.57 -24.07
N LYS A 44 26.25 -13.58 -23.26
CA LYS A 44 26.71 -14.97 -23.46
C LYS A 44 25.63 -15.92 -23.97
N GLY A 45 24.54 -15.38 -24.53
CA GLY A 45 23.53 -16.20 -25.18
C GLY A 45 22.64 -15.36 -26.09
N PHE A 46 23.12 -15.04 -27.29
CA PHE A 46 22.32 -15.07 -28.53
C PHE A 46 23.23 -14.73 -29.71
N VAL A 47 23.42 -15.71 -30.60
CA VAL A 47 23.77 -15.48 -32.00
C VAL A 47 22.44 -15.23 -32.71
N PHE A 48 22.28 -14.07 -33.36
CA PHE A 48 21.88 -13.99 -34.78
C PHE A 48 21.85 -12.52 -35.26
N ASN A 49 22.57 -12.34 -36.37
CA ASN A 49 22.62 -11.34 -37.44
C ASN A 49 22.04 -9.91 -37.33
N GLU A 50 22.87 -9.03 -37.91
CA GLU A 50 22.72 -7.64 -38.30
C GLU A 50 21.55 -7.39 -39.28
N SER A 51 20.78 -6.29 -39.10
CA SER A 51 20.88 -5.05 -39.91
C SER A 51 19.79 -4.01 -39.56
N PRO A 52 19.94 -2.72 -39.94
CA PRO A 52 19.40 -1.57 -39.22
C PRO A 52 18.19 -0.88 -39.88
N GLY A 53 17.48 -0.06 -39.10
CA GLY A 53 16.56 0.95 -39.64
C GLY A 53 15.74 1.72 -38.60
N THR A 54 16.13 2.95 -38.30
CA THR A 54 15.25 4.09 -37.93
C THR A 54 14.54 4.61 -39.21
N PRO A 55 13.40 5.37 -39.19
CA PRO A 55 13.12 6.61 -38.43
C PRO A 55 11.67 6.71 -37.84
N VAL A 56 11.40 7.51 -36.78
CA VAL A 56 10.87 8.91 -36.74
C VAL A 56 9.64 9.19 -37.64
N VAL A 57 8.54 9.70 -37.05
CA VAL A 57 7.58 10.78 -37.48
C VAL A 57 6.41 10.77 -36.46
N GLU A 58 6.21 11.74 -35.56
CA GLU A 58 5.63 13.11 -35.69
C GLU A 58 4.08 13.15 -35.60
N GLU A 59 3.59 14.11 -34.80
CA GLU A 59 2.20 14.30 -34.36
C GLU A 59 1.31 15.12 -35.33
N LYS A 60 -0.02 15.02 -35.09
CA LYS A 60 -1.12 16.01 -35.32
C LYS A 60 -1.75 16.12 -36.74
N PRO A 61 -2.93 16.78 -36.93
CA PRO A 61 -4.22 16.84 -36.18
C PRO A 61 -5.49 16.78 -37.11
N LEU A 62 -6.67 17.15 -36.56
CA LEU A 62 -7.91 17.74 -37.17
C LEU A 62 -9.05 16.73 -37.39
N ASP A 63 -10.35 17.00 -37.19
CA ASP A 63 -11.12 18.15 -36.69
C ASP A 63 -12.62 17.75 -36.54
N ALA A 64 -13.39 18.63 -35.89
CA ALA A 64 -14.81 18.98 -36.13
C ALA A 64 -15.98 18.16 -35.50
N ALA A 65 -16.46 18.70 -34.38
CA ALA A 65 -17.79 19.32 -34.15
C ALA A 65 -19.13 18.56 -34.28
N SER A 66 -19.82 18.51 -33.12
CA SER A 66 -21.20 18.98 -32.81
C SER A 66 -22.44 18.21 -33.27
N THR A 67 -23.22 17.72 -32.29
CA THR A 67 -24.68 17.93 -32.00
C THR A 67 -25.09 16.83 -31.00
N GLY A 68 -25.76 17.05 -29.88
CA GLY A 68 -26.84 17.98 -29.56
C GLY A 68 -28.17 17.20 -29.52
N ALA A 69 -28.44 16.44 -28.46
CA ALA A 69 -29.77 15.86 -28.18
C ALA A 69 -29.91 15.54 -26.68
N GLU A 70 -30.74 16.33 -26.01
CA GLU A 70 -31.23 16.08 -24.65
C GLU A 70 -32.48 15.18 -24.66
N CYS A 71 -32.91 14.84 -23.43
CA CYS A 71 -34.17 14.25 -22.96
C CYS A 71 -34.14 12.72 -22.74
N ASN A 72 -34.69 12.17 -21.65
CA ASN A 72 -35.57 12.71 -20.61
C ASN A 72 -35.36 11.93 -19.30
N ILE A 73 -35.52 12.63 -18.18
CA ILE A 73 -35.60 12.05 -16.83
C ILE A 73 -37.03 11.53 -16.65
N GLU A 74 -37.19 10.21 -16.53
CA GLU A 74 -38.39 9.64 -15.92
C GLU A 74 -38.03 8.89 -14.63
N ASN A 75 -38.63 9.42 -13.58
CA ASN A 75 -38.65 8.97 -12.21
C ASN A 75 -39.34 7.60 -12.11
N VAL A 76 -38.60 6.55 -11.73
CA VAL A 76 -39.17 5.31 -11.22
C VAL A 76 -38.63 5.05 -9.82
N GLN A 77 -39.52 5.25 -8.88
CA GLN A 77 -39.45 4.84 -7.48
C GLN A 77 -39.15 3.35 -7.37
N LEU A 78 -38.04 2.98 -6.73
CA LEU A 78 -37.76 1.61 -6.31
C LEU A 78 -37.48 1.55 -4.81
N SER A 79 -38.34 0.76 -4.17
CA SER A 79 -38.27 0.28 -2.78
C SER A 79 -36.99 -0.54 -2.53
N PRO A 80 -36.49 -0.67 -1.29
CA PRO A 80 -35.15 -1.17 -1.03
C PRO A 80 -35.15 -2.70 -0.99
N GLU A 81 -34.55 -3.34 -2.00
CA GLU A 81 -34.30 -4.77 -1.96
C GLU A 81 -32.96 -5.12 -2.65
N ASN A 82 -31.93 -5.28 -1.80
CA ASN A 82 -30.91 -6.34 -1.89
C ASN A 82 -30.21 -6.63 -3.25
N GLY A 83 -29.78 -5.61 -3.99
CA GLY A 83 -29.28 -5.76 -5.37
C GLY A 83 -27.84 -5.33 -5.68
N ASN A 84 -26.87 -5.37 -4.76
CA ASN A 84 -25.49 -4.97 -5.09
C ASN A 84 -24.53 -6.15 -5.41
N VAL A 85 -24.90 -7.39 -5.06
CA VAL A 85 -23.93 -8.50 -5.10
C VAL A 85 -23.64 -9.02 -6.52
N ASP A 86 -24.44 -8.65 -7.52
CA ASP A 86 -24.38 -9.22 -8.89
C ASP A 86 -23.46 -8.46 -9.87
N LEU A 87 -22.70 -7.45 -9.39
CA LEU A 87 -21.85 -6.60 -10.25
C LEU A 87 -20.40 -6.44 -9.76
N MET A 88 -19.95 -7.30 -8.84
CA MET A 88 -18.54 -7.32 -8.40
C MET A 88 -17.66 -7.97 -9.45
N SER A 89 -16.54 -7.32 -9.79
CA SER A 89 -15.52 -7.92 -10.66
C SER A 89 -14.78 -9.05 -9.93
N TYR A 90 -14.81 -9.05 -8.59
CA TYR A 90 -14.14 -10.04 -7.76
C TYR A 90 -15.11 -10.81 -6.84
N PRO A 91 -15.84 -11.82 -7.36
CA PRO A 91 -16.74 -12.64 -6.53
C PRO A 91 -16.00 -13.43 -5.44
N GLU A 92 -14.73 -13.77 -5.66
CA GLU A 92 -13.87 -14.40 -4.66
C GLU A 92 -13.65 -13.51 -3.43
N LEU A 93 -13.50 -12.19 -3.62
CA LEU A 93 -13.34 -11.23 -2.53
C LEU A 93 -14.57 -11.23 -1.61
N VAL A 94 -15.77 -11.25 -2.19
CA VAL A 94 -17.04 -11.36 -1.45
C VAL A 94 -17.11 -12.66 -0.66
N LYS A 95 -16.68 -13.78 -1.27
CA LYS A 95 -16.64 -15.08 -0.60
C LYS A 95 -15.71 -15.06 0.62
N LEU A 96 -14.49 -14.53 0.47
CA LEU A 96 -13.51 -14.43 1.56
C LEU A 96 -14.04 -13.57 2.72
N CYS A 97 -14.69 -12.43 2.41
CA CYS A 97 -15.34 -11.61 3.42
C CYS A 97 -16.46 -12.36 4.15
N LYS A 98 -17.31 -13.07 3.42
CA LYS A 98 -18.41 -13.86 3.97
C LYS A 98 -17.95 -15.01 4.87
N GLU A 99 -16.83 -15.64 4.51
CA GLU A 99 -16.21 -16.74 5.27
C GLU A 99 -15.33 -16.24 6.43
N MET A 100 -15.18 -14.92 6.60
CA MET A 100 -14.29 -14.30 7.58
C MET A 100 -12.82 -14.76 7.44
N ASP A 101 -12.37 -15.02 6.20
CA ASP A 101 -11.02 -15.54 5.93
C ASP A 101 -10.00 -14.40 5.75
N ALA A 102 -9.44 -13.93 6.86
CA ALA A 102 -8.43 -12.86 6.87
C ALA A 102 -7.13 -13.26 6.12
N ALA A 103 -6.70 -14.52 6.25
CA ALA A 103 -5.48 -15.01 5.60
C ALA A 103 -5.66 -15.13 4.08
N GLY A 104 -6.80 -15.66 3.66
CA GLY A 104 -7.21 -15.71 2.26
C GLY A 104 -7.36 -14.32 1.66
N LEU A 105 -7.90 -13.35 2.41
CA LEU A 105 -8.01 -11.95 1.99
C LEU A 105 -6.62 -11.33 1.71
N HIS A 106 -5.66 -11.54 2.62
CA HIS A 106 -4.26 -11.11 2.39
C HIS A 106 -3.64 -11.73 1.15
N LYS A 107 -3.84 -13.04 0.97
CA LYS A 107 -3.33 -13.76 -0.19
C LYS A 107 -3.95 -13.24 -1.49
N PHE A 108 -5.28 -13.09 -1.53
CA PHE A 108 -6.01 -12.57 -2.67
C PHE A 108 -5.50 -11.18 -3.10
N ILE A 109 -5.33 -10.27 -2.14
CA ILE A 109 -4.80 -8.92 -2.41
C ILE A 109 -3.36 -9.01 -2.92
N SER A 110 -2.54 -9.88 -2.34
CA SER A 110 -1.16 -10.09 -2.78
C SER A 110 -1.07 -10.69 -4.19
N ASP A 111 -1.99 -11.56 -4.57
CA ASP A 111 -2.02 -12.18 -5.91
C ASP A 111 -2.53 -11.17 -6.96
N ASN A 112 -3.36 -10.20 -6.56
CA ASN A 112 -3.95 -9.18 -7.43
C ASN A 112 -3.22 -7.82 -7.43
N ARG A 113 -1.92 -7.77 -7.06
CA ARG A 113 -1.12 -6.52 -6.97
C ARG A 113 -1.18 -5.61 -8.20
N LYS A 114 -1.34 -6.16 -9.40
CA LYS A 114 -1.43 -5.37 -10.65
C LYS A 114 -2.75 -4.60 -10.78
N ASN A 115 -3.80 -5.10 -10.14
CA ASN A 115 -5.15 -4.54 -10.17
C ASN A 115 -5.53 -3.98 -8.80
N LEU A 116 -4.55 -3.64 -7.96
CA LEU A 116 -4.77 -3.27 -6.56
C LEU A 116 -5.73 -2.09 -6.39
N ALA A 117 -5.69 -1.12 -7.31
CA ALA A 117 -6.62 0.01 -7.30
C ALA A 117 -8.07 -0.46 -7.46
N ALA A 118 -8.36 -1.32 -8.46
CA ALA A 118 -9.70 -1.87 -8.65
C ALA A 118 -10.14 -2.76 -7.49
N VAL A 119 -9.22 -3.57 -6.95
CA VAL A 119 -9.50 -4.38 -5.75
C VAL A 119 -9.87 -3.49 -4.56
N ARG A 120 -9.12 -2.41 -4.31
CA ARG A 120 -9.36 -1.48 -3.20
C ARG A 120 -10.75 -0.84 -3.26
N GLU A 121 -11.23 -0.46 -4.44
CA GLU A 121 -12.58 0.11 -4.61
C GLU A 121 -13.70 -0.92 -4.34
N GLU A 122 -13.46 -2.21 -4.57
CA GLU A 122 -14.46 -3.27 -4.31
C GLU A 122 -14.46 -3.77 -2.87
N ILE A 123 -13.37 -3.61 -2.11
CA ILE A 123 -13.28 -4.09 -0.72
C ILE A 123 -14.42 -3.54 0.17
N PRO A 124 -14.70 -2.22 0.24
CA PRO A 124 -15.80 -1.71 1.06
C PRO A 124 -17.16 -2.32 0.69
N LEU A 125 -17.36 -2.65 -0.59
CA LEU A 125 -18.59 -3.27 -1.05
C LEU A 125 -18.65 -4.75 -0.64
N ALA A 126 -17.54 -5.48 -0.78
CA ALA A 126 -17.43 -6.88 -0.35
C ALA A 126 -17.55 -7.05 1.18
N LEU A 127 -17.08 -6.08 1.97
CA LEU A 127 -17.22 -6.09 3.43
C LEU A 127 -18.68 -6.15 3.90
N ARG A 128 -19.66 -5.73 3.08
CA ARG A 128 -21.10 -5.91 3.38
C ARG A 128 -21.53 -7.36 3.50
N ALA A 129 -20.82 -8.28 2.84
CA ALA A 129 -21.11 -9.70 2.92
C ALA A 129 -20.51 -10.38 4.16
N ALA A 130 -19.58 -9.70 4.86
CA ALA A 130 -18.99 -10.23 6.07
C ALA A 130 -20.01 -10.20 7.22
N PRO A 131 -20.14 -11.30 8.00
CA PRO A 131 -20.93 -11.30 9.22
C PRO A 131 -20.50 -10.19 10.19
N ASN A 132 -19.21 -9.89 10.23
CA ASN A 132 -18.64 -8.81 11.02
C ASN A 132 -17.38 -8.23 10.35
N ALA A 133 -17.56 -7.16 9.57
CA ALA A 133 -16.47 -6.51 8.83
C ALA A 133 -15.35 -5.98 9.75
N ALA A 134 -15.72 -5.42 10.90
CA ALA A 134 -14.78 -4.84 11.85
C ALA A 134 -13.87 -5.91 12.48
N SER A 135 -14.45 -7.05 12.90
CA SER A 135 -13.68 -8.20 13.39
C SER A 135 -12.76 -8.77 12.30
N LEU A 136 -13.27 -8.96 11.07
CA LEU A 136 -12.46 -9.48 9.97
C LEU A 136 -11.20 -8.63 9.71
N VAL A 137 -11.38 -7.30 9.72
CA VAL A 137 -10.26 -6.38 9.51
C VAL A 137 -9.29 -6.41 10.69
N LEU A 138 -9.76 -6.52 11.95
CA LEU A 138 -8.85 -6.74 13.08
C LEU A 138 -8.07 -8.05 12.96
N ASP A 139 -8.72 -9.14 12.55
CA ASP A 139 -8.07 -10.44 12.36
C ASP A 139 -6.99 -10.36 11.26
N SER A 140 -7.18 -9.48 10.27
CA SER A 140 -6.18 -9.20 9.22
C SER A 140 -4.92 -8.46 9.72
N LEU A 141 -4.90 -7.99 10.97
CA LEU A 141 -3.72 -7.36 11.58
C LEU A 141 -2.76 -8.39 12.19
N GLU A 142 -3.15 -9.66 12.23
CA GLU A 142 -2.29 -10.73 12.72
C GLU A 142 -0.96 -10.77 11.95
N GLY A 143 0.14 -10.90 12.68
CA GLY A 143 1.48 -10.94 12.09
C GLY A 143 2.06 -9.59 11.64
N PHE A 144 1.38 -8.45 11.87
CA PHE A 144 1.87 -7.12 11.48
C PHE A 144 3.27 -6.79 12.04
N TYR A 145 3.54 -7.21 13.28
CA TYR A 145 4.84 -7.11 13.94
C TYR A 145 5.56 -8.47 14.06
N CYS A 146 5.31 -9.43 13.16
CA CYS A 146 6.03 -10.71 13.17
C CYS A 146 7.55 -10.47 13.20
N THR A 147 8.15 -10.73 14.36
CA THR A 147 9.55 -10.48 14.65
C THR A 147 10.29 -11.81 14.48
N GLU A 148 10.45 -12.29 13.25
CA GLU A 148 11.38 -13.40 13.04
C GLU A 148 12.81 -12.85 13.11
N VAL A 149 13.53 -13.26 14.16
CA VAL A 149 14.90 -12.87 14.54
C VAL A 149 15.98 -13.37 13.55
N SER A 150 15.67 -13.55 12.27
CA SER A 150 16.65 -13.97 11.25
C SER A 150 16.66 -13.01 10.06
N SER A 151 17.28 -11.86 10.29
CA SER A 151 17.56 -10.84 9.28
C SER A 151 18.62 -11.32 8.29
N GLN A 152 18.21 -12.07 7.25
CA GLN A 152 18.99 -12.16 6.01
C GLN A 152 18.23 -12.63 4.75
N ASP A 153 16.90 -12.76 4.80
CA ASP A 153 16.13 -13.18 3.63
C ASP A 153 15.29 -12.01 3.06
N ILE A 154 15.78 -11.41 1.97
CA ILE A 154 15.12 -10.31 1.23
C ILE A 154 13.66 -10.67 0.87
N LYS A 155 13.36 -11.96 0.65
CA LYS A 155 12.02 -12.42 0.34
C LYS A 155 11.07 -12.31 1.54
N LYS A 156 11.56 -12.54 2.76
CA LYS A 156 10.78 -12.40 3.99
C LYS A 156 10.45 -10.93 4.26
N ASP A 157 11.40 -10.03 4.06
CA ASP A 157 11.18 -8.58 4.24
C ASP A 157 10.12 -8.04 3.26
N ALA A 158 10.15 -8.50 2.00
CA ALA A 158 9.15 -8.11 1.01
C ALA A 158 7.74 -8.62 1.34
N ASN A 159 7.62 -9.81 1.92
CA ASN A 159 6.35 -10.38 2.35
C ASN A 159 5.77 -9.61 3.55
N LEU A 160 6.59 -9.30 4.56
CA LEU A 160 6.17 -8.50 5.71
C LEU A 160 5.73 -7.10 5.29
N LEU A 161 6.47 -6.47 4.37
CA LEU A 161 6.10 -5.16 3.83
C LEU A 161 4.77 -5.20 3.05
N GLY A 162 4.54 -6.30 2.31
CA GLY A 162 3.27 -6.55 1.64
C GLY A 162 2.12 -6.68 2.64
N LEU A 163 2.31 -7.50 3.67
CA LEU A 163 1.34 -7.70 4.75
C LEU A 163 0.97 -6.37 5.41
N ARG A 164 1.96 -5.56 5.79
CA ARG A 164 1.72 -4.24 6.43
C ARG A 164 0.91 -3.30 5.54
N ARG A 165 1.23 -3.23 4.24
CA ARG A 165 0.48 -2.40 3.29
C ARG A 165 -0.96 -2.89 3.12
N THR A 166 -1.16 -4.20 3.04
CA THR A 166 -2.49 -4.80 2.96
C THR A 166 -3.30 -4.50 4.23
N SER A 167 -2.72 -4.67 5.42
CA SER A 167 -3.39 -4.35 6.69
C SER A 167 -3.80 -2.87 6.77
N ILE A 168 -2.93 -1.94 6.35
CA ILE A 168 -3.26 -0.51 6.29
C ILE A 168 -4.43 -0.26 5.34
N MET A 169 -4.36 -0.82 4.12
CA MET A 169 -5.42 -0.67 3.13
C MET A 169 -6.77 -1.21 3.63
N LEU A 170 -6.76 -2.34 4.33
CA LEU A 170 -7.99 -2.92 4.90
C LEU A 170 -8.58 -2.05 6.00
N LEU A 171 -7.76 -1.44 6.86
CA LEU A 171 -8.22 -0.47 7.87
C LEU A 171 -8.80 0.81 7.24
N GLU A 172 -8.18 1.30 6.16
CA GLU A 172 -8.72 2.43 5.39
C GLU A 172 -10.07 2.08 4.76
N CYS A 173 -10.17 0.93 4.08
CA CYS A 173 -11.42 0.47 3.47
C CYS A 173 -12.50 0.21 4.52
N LEU A 174 -12.14 -0.21 5.74
CA LEU A 174 -13.10 -0.31 6.86
C LEU A 174 -13.63 1.08 7.23
N SER A 175 -12.76 2.08 7.35
CA SER A 175 -13.18 3.46 7.63
C SER A 175 -14.12 3.99 6.56
N ASP A 176 -13.79 3.77 5.28
CA ASP A 176 -14.66 4.13 4.14
C ASP A 176 -15.99 3.37 4.20
N PHE A 177 -15.98 2.08 4.53
CA PHE A 177 -17.18 1.28 4.72
C PHE A 177 -18.08 1.83 5.83
N LEU A 178 -17.52 2.17 7.00
CA LEU A 178 -18.24 2.66 8.17
C LEU A 178 -18.81 4.07 7.97
N THR A 179 -18.05 4.95 7.30
CA THR A 179 -18.53 6.31 6.95
C THR A 179 -19.70 6.24 5.98
N ASN A 180 -19.64 5.36 4.98
CA ASN A 180 -20.74 5.12 4.04
C ASN A 180 -21.99 4.52 4.69
N LEU A 181 -21.87 3.84 5.83
CA LEU A 181 -23.00 3.28 6.58
C LEU A 181 -23.70 4.30 7.49
N GLY A 182 -23.16 5.52 7.60
CA GLY A 182 -23.82 6.66 8.25
C GLY A 182 -23.55 6.82 9.75
N SER A 183 -22.76 5.96 10.40
CA SER A 183 -22.21 6.22 11.75
C SER A 183 -21.12 5.20 12.14
N VAL A 184 -19.92 5.68 12.47
CA VAL A 184 -18.79 4.86 12.94
C VAL A 184 -19.05 4.28 14.34
N SER A 185 -19.75 5.03 15.20
CA SER A 185 -19.87 4.75 16.63
C SER A 185 -20.93 3.69 16.98
N ASN A 186 -21.93 3.48 16.13
CA ASN A 186 -23.08 2.60 16.43
C ASN A 186 -23.01 1.22 15.76
N VAL A 187 -22.00 0.99 14.91
CA VAL A 187 -21.86 -0.23 14.10
C VAL A 187 -20.85 -1.21 14.72
N ILE A 188 -19.81 -0.69 15.38
CA ILE A 188 -18.80 -1.51 16.05
C ILE A 188 -19.23 -1.79 17.49
N SER A 189 -19.33 -3.07 17.85
CA SER A 189 -19.67 -3.50 19.21
C SER A 189 -18.51 -3.27 20.19
N GLU A 190 -18.83 -3.13 21.48
CA GLU A 190 -17.83 -2.81 22.51
C GLU A 190 -16.74 -3.88 22.63
N ASP A 191 -17.07 -5.16 22.45
CA ASP A 191 -16.10 -6.26 22.47
C ASP A 191 -15.03 -6.13 21.37
N ILE A 192 -15.39 -5.58 20.21
CA ILE A 192 -14.45 -5.34 19.11
C ILE A 192 -13.55 -4.15 19.42
N LYS A 193 -14.10 -3.09 20.06
CA LYS A 193 -13.31 -1.95 20.52
C LYS A 193 -12.28 -2.37 21.57
N ASP A 194 -12.68 -3.21 22.52
CA ASP A 194 -11.77 -3.78 23.52
C ASP A 194 -10.66 -4.61 22.87
N ARG A 195 -10.99 -5.42 21.86
CA ARG A 195 -9.98 -6.15 21.07
C ARG A 195 -9.04 -5.21 20.31
N ALA A 196 -9.57 -4.19 19.63
CA ALA A 196 -8.75 -3.20 18.92
C ALA A 196 -7.82 -2.45 19.87
N LYS A 197 -8.32 -2.09 21.06
CA LYS A 197 -7.52 -1.46 22.13
C LYS A 197 -6.41 -2.38 22.62
N ALA A 198 -6.69 -3.67 22.82
CA ALA A 198 -5.66 -4.64 23.20
C ALA A 198 -4.54 -4.74 22.14
N VAL A 199 -4.91 -4.76 20.85
CA VAL A 199 -3.93 -4.71 19.74
C VAL A 199 -3.11 -3.42 19.79
N ALA A 200 -3.74 -2.26 20.00
CA ALA A 200 -3.04 -0.98 20.09
C ALA A 200 -2.05 -0.95 21.27
N GLU A 201 -2.44 -1.44 22.45
CA GLU A 201 -1.54 -1.53 23.61
C GLU A 201 -0.39 -2.52 23.39
N GLU A 202 -0.59 -3.59 22.61
CA GLU A 202 0.51 -4.48 22.20
C GLU A 202 1.48 -3.78 21.22
N TRP A 203 0.95 -2.95 20.32
CA TRP A 203 1.74 -2.26 19.29
C TRP A 203 2.55 -1.10 19.84
N LYS A 204 2.05 -0.42 20.86
CA LYS A 204 2.67 0.77 21.47
C LYS A 204 4.13 0.60 21.89
N PRO A 205 4.52 -0.41 22.72
CA PRO A 205 5.92 -0.60 23.07
C PRO A 205 6.79 -1.00 21.88
N ARG A 206 6.21 -1.65 20.85
CA ARG A 206 6.95 -1.99 19.62
C ARG A 206 7.25 -0.73 18.82
N LEU A 207 6.31 0.23 18.77
CA LEU A 207 6.48 1.54 18.14
C LEU A 207 7.48 2.42 18.91
N ASP A 208 7.42 2.44 20.24
CA ASP A 208 8.35 3.19 21.09
C ASP A 208 9.80 2.68 20.99
N ALA A 209 9.96 1.37 20.72
CA ALA A 209 11.26 0.77 20.48
C ALA A 209 11.86 1.09 19.10
N LEU A 210 11.06 1.66 18.17
CA LEU A 210 11.55 2.07 16.85
C LEU A 210 12.31 3.41 16.98
N ASP A 211 13.57 3.42 16.55
CA ASP A 211 14.37 4.63 16.52
C ASP A 211 13.79 5.65 15.53
N ILE A 212 13.44 6.84 16.03
CA ILE A 212 12.83 7.95 15.26
C ILE A 212 13.85 8.53 14.25
N ASP A 213 15.16 8.39 14.49
CA ASP A 213 16.23 8.88 13.59
C ASP A 213 16.51 7.93 12.41
N ALA A 214 15.84 6.78 12.36
CA ALA A 214 15.89 5.89 11.21
C ALA A 214 15.13 6.52 10.03
N SER A 215 15.85 7.26 9.20
CA SER A 215 15.48 7.72 7.83
C SER A 215 14.95 6.64 6.86
N ASN A 216 14.58 5.44 7.35
CA ASN A 216 14.60 4.20 6.58
C ASN A 216 13.45 3.20 6.84
N GLY A 217 12.25 3.62 7.29
CA GLY A 217 11.05 2.80 6.99
C GLY A 217 9.99 2.54 8.06
N ASN A 218 10.03 3.17 9.23
CA ASN A 218 9.03 2.94 10.29
C ASN A 218 7.70 3.70 10.10
N SER A 219 7.52 4.31 8.92
CA SER A 219 6.33 5.10 8.59
C SER A 219 5.07 4.24 8.50
N LEU A 220 5.19 2.96 8.13
CA LEU A 220 4.03 2.09 7.98
C LEU A 220 3.52 1.62 9.33
N GLU A 221 4.40 1.37 10.29
CA GLU A 221 4.06 1.05 11.68
C GLU A 221 3.28 2.19 12.33
N ALA A 222 3.79 3.42 12.21
CA ALA A 222 3.10 4.61 12.71
C ALA A 222 1.76 4.83 11.98
N HIS A 223 1.73 4.71 10.65
CA HIS A 223 0.49 4.84 9.87
C HIS A 223 -0.54 3.81 10.30
N ALA A 224 -0.18 2.53 10.38
CA ALA A 224 -1.11 1.47 10.77
C ALA A 224 -1.64 1.68 12.20
N PHE A 225 -0.78 2.10 13.13
CA PHE A 225 -1.20 2.40 14.49
C PHE A 225 -2.22 3.53 14.53
N LEU A 226 -1.96 4.64 13.83
CA LEU A 226 -2.90 5.75 13.75
C LEU A 226 -4.19 5.35 13.05
N GLN A 227 -4.10 4.54 11.99
CA GLN A 227 -5.28 4.07 11.25
C GLN A 227 -6.13 3.12 12.11
N LEU A 228 -5.52 2.26 12.92
CA LEU A 228 -6.22 1.41 13.89
C LEU A 228 -7.02 2.28 14.87
N LEU A 229 -6.38 3.30 15.47
CA LEU A 229 -7.05 4.23 16.40
C LEU A 229 -8.14 5.08 15.75
N ALA A 230 -8.01 5.38 14.46
CA ALA A 230 -9.02 6.13 13.72
C ALA A 230 -10.24 5.27 13.35
N SER A 231 -10.05 3.95 13.20
CA SER A 231 -11.09 3.03 12.72
C SER A 231 -11.95 2.42 13.82
N PHE A 232 -11.48 2.38 15.07
CA PHE A 232 -12.13 1.71 16.23
C PHE A 232 -12.20 2.62 17.45
#